data_AF-A0A369TF64-F1
#
_entry.id   AF-A0A369TF64-F1
#
_cell.length_a   1.000
_cell.length_b   1.000
_cell.length_c   1.000
_cell.angle_alpha   90.00
_cell.angle_beta   90.00
_cell.angle_gamma   90.00
#
_symmetry.space_group_name_H-M   'P 1'
#
loop_
_entity.id
_entity.type
_entity.pdbx_description
1 polymer ?
#
loop_
_entity_poly.entity_id
_entity_poly.type
_entity_poly.pdbx_seq_one_letter_code
_entity_poly.pdbx_strand_id
1 'polypeptide(L)'
;MVDFTAARMNMVDSQLRTNRVTDPRVLGAFETVPRERFVPEHLRSIAYVDEDLKIADGRYLMEPMVLARLLDAARIDASDVVLIVGAATGYACALTARIAATVVGLESDKDLAKQAEAMLSDQVTDNAVIVKGDLAKGYPKQAPYNVILINGAVEDVPERITDQLADGGRLLTVVKNGPGMGKAVLMERIGDAVGRRTLFDAATPVLPGFTREKGFVF
;
A
#
# COMPACT_ATOMS: atom_id res chain seq x y z
N MET A 1 -29.39 -4.35 -4.57
CA MET A 1 -28.31 -3.46 -4.09
C MET A 1 -27.30 -4.34 -3.36
N VAL A 2 -26.00 -4.17 -3.58
CA VAL A 2 -24.97 -5.01 -2.94
C VAL A 2 -24.96 -4.72 -1.44
N ASP A 3 -24.99 -5.76 -0.61
CA ASP A 3 -24.71 -5.63 0.83
C ASP A 3 -23.20 -5.55 1.03
N PHE A 4 -22.69 -4.33 1.18
CA PHE A 4 -21.25 -4.08 1.31
C PHE A 4 -20.68 -4.58 2.64
N THR A 5 -21.50 -4.65 3.70
CA THR A 5 -21.06 -5.20 4.98
C THR A 5 -20.83 -6.71 4.82
N ALA A 6 -21.80 -7.42 4.26
CA ALA A 6 -21.64 -8.85 3.99
C ALA A 6 -20.49 -9.12 3.00
N ALA A 7 -20.36 -8.34 1.94
CA ALA A 7 -19.27 -8.48 0.97
C ALA A 7 -17.87 -8.30 1.60
N ARG A 8 -17.74 -7.31 2.50
CA ARG A 8 -16.49 -7.06 3.24
C ARG A 8 -16.14 -8.21 4.18
N MET A 9 -17.10 -8.68 4.97
CA MET A 9 -16.88 -9.82 5.87
C MET A 9 -16.51 -11.07 5.07
N ASN A 10 -17.20 -11.34 3.96
CA ASN A 10 -16.87 -12.45 3.08
C ASN A 10 -15.44 -12.35 2.51
N MET A 11 -15.00 -11.15 2.11
CA MET A 11 -13.62 -10.92 1.67
C MET A 11 -12.62 -11.25 2.80
N VAL A 12 -12.88 -10.79 4.02
CA VAL A 12 -11.99 -11.08 5.16
C VAL A 12 -11.94 -12.59 5.46
N ASP A 13 -13.09 -13.23 5.56
CA ASP A 13 -13.18 -14.63 5.98
C ASP A 13 -12.73 -15.61 4.90
N SER A 14 -13.02 -15.32 3.63
CA SER A 14 -12.78 -16.25 2.52
C SER A 14 -11.50 -15.96 1.74
N GLN A 15 -11.01 -14.71 1.74
CA GLN A 15 -9.80 -14.32 1.01
C GLN A 15 -8.63 -14.05 1.97
N LEU A 16 -8.81 -13.31 3.07
CA LEU A 16 -7.67 -12.88 3.90
C LEU A 16 -7.24 -13.96 4.89
N ARG A 17 -8.17 -14.46 5.71
CA ARG A 17 -7.88 -15.51 6.72
C ARG A 17 -7.37 -16.80 6.08
N THR A 18 -7.82 -17.11 4.87
CA THR A 18 -7.39 -18.29 4.08
C THR A 18 -6.02 -18.09 3.43
N ASN A 19 -5.55 -16.85 3.26
CA ASN A 19 -4.26 -16.52 2.64
C ASN A 19 -3.20 -16.02 3.63
N ARG A 20 -3.17 -16.60 4.84
CA ARG A 20 -2.12 -16.40 5.86
C ARG A 20 -2.05 -14.97 6.43
N VAL A 21 -3.13 -14.20 6.35
CA VAL A 21 -3.28 -12.97 7.13
C VAL A 21 -3.77 -13.37 8.53
N THR A 22 -2.97 -13.09 9.55
CA THR A 22 -3.19 -13.63 10.91
C THR A 22 -3.21 -12.57 12.00
N ASP A 23 -2.67 -11.37 11.76
CA ASP A 23 -2.73 -10.29 12.72
C ASP A 23 -4.19 -9.80 12.88
N PRO A 24 -4.80 -9.95 14.07
CA PRO A 24 -6.18 -9.53 14.30
C PRO A 24 -6.39 -8.03 14.12
N ARG A 25 -5.35 -7.20 14.29
CA ARG A 25 -5.43 -5.75 14.07
C ARG A 25 -5.54 -5.43 12.58
N VAL A 26 -4.81 -6.15 11.73
CA VAL A 26 -4.91 -6.03 10.27
C VAL A 26 -6.29 -6.49 9.81
N LEU A 27 -6.74 -7.68 10.25
CA LEU A 27 -8.06 -8.19 9.90
C LEU A 27 -9.18 -7.23 10.33
N GLY A 28 -9.13 -6.72 11.56
CA GLY A 28 -10.10 -5.74 12.07
C GLY A 28 -10.10 -4.42 11.28
N ALA A 29 -8.95 -3.97 10.77
CA ALA A 29 -8.90 -2.82 9.87
C ALA A 29 -9.66 -3.10 8.56
N PHE A 30 -9.49 -4.28 7.96
CA PHE A 30 -10.21 -4.67 6.74
C PHE A 30 -11.71 -4.90 6.96
N GLU A 31 -12.12 -5.35 8.16
CA GLU A 31 -13.54 -5.52 8.54
C GLU A 31 -14.26 -4.16 8.72
N THR A 32 -13.51 -3.09 9.06
CA THR A 32 -14.10 -1.79 9.41
C THR A 32 -14.01 -0.76 8.28
N VAL A 33 -12.91 -0.73 7.52
CA VAL A 33 -12.71 0.29 6.48
C VAL A 33 -13.51 -0.06 5.20
N PRO A 34 -14.46 0.79 4.77
CA PRO A 34 -15.37 0.52 3.66
C PRO A 34 -14.67 0.70 2.30
N ARG A 35 -14.04 -0.37 1.78
CA ARG A 35 -13.29 -0.37 0.51
C ARG A 35 -14.09 0.19 -0.68
N GLU A 36 -15.40 -0.03 -0.72
CA GLU A 36 -16.32 0.50 -1.72
C GLU A 36 -16.37 2.03 -1.80
N ARG A 37 -15.99 2.73 -0.72
CA ARG A 37 -15.92 4.20 -0.74
C ARG A 37 -14.68 4.72 -1.45
N PHE A 38 -13.64 3.89 -1.58
CA PHE A 38 -12.34 4.26 -2.14
C PHE A 38 -12.20 3.93 -3.63
N VAL A 39 -13.28 3.53 -4.29
CA VAL A 39 -13.33 3.28 -5.74
C VAL A 39 -14.38 4.17 -6.41
N PRO A 40 -14.22 4.47 -7.72
CA PRO A 40 -15.27 5.08 -8.53
C PRO A 40 -16.61 4.33 -8.42
N GLU A 41 -17.72 5.06 -8.57
CA GLU A 41 -19.08 4.53 -8.37
C GLU A 41 -19.36 3.25 -9.16
N HIS A 42 -18.91 3.21 -10.43
CA HIS A 42 -19.11 2.07 -11.32
C HIS A 42 -18.34 0.80 -10.91
N LEU A 43 -17.34 0.91 -10.02
CA LEU A 43 -16.57 -0.24 -9.51
C LEU A 43 -17.02 -0.69 -8.12
N ARG A 44 -17.95 0.03 -7.46
CA ARG A 44 -18.34 -0.27 -6.08
C ARG A 44 -18.90 -1.68 -5.92
N SER A 45 -19.72 -2.15 -6.85
CA SER A 45 -20.31 -3.48 -6.82
C SER A 45 -19.28 -4.62 -6.86
N ILE A 46 -18.07 -4.35 -7.34
CA ILE A 46 -16.96 -5.31 -7.41
C ILE A 46 -15.80 -4.92 -6.48
N ALA A 47 -15.99 -3.98 -5.54
CA ALA A 47 -14.90 -3.47 -4.70
C ALA A 47 -14.18 -4.56 -3.88
N TYR A 48 -14.85 -5.69 -3.64
CA TYR A 48 -14.39 -6.79 -2.78
C TYR A 48 -13.94 -8.05 -3.54
N VAL A 49 -13.83 -7.98 -4.87
CA VAL A 49 -13.17 -9.04 -5.64
C VAL A 49 -11.67 -9.00 -5.35
N ASP A 50 -11.02 -10.17 -5.41
CA ASP A 50 -9.57 -10.28 -5.20
C ASP A 50 -8.81 -9.93 -6.49
N GLU A 51 -8.94 -8.67 -6.92
CA GLU A 51 -8.26 -8.13 -8.11
C GLU A 51 -7.84 -6.67 -7.91
N ASP A 52 -6.83 -6.25 -8.67
CA ASP A 52 -6.41 -4.85 -8.76
C ASP A 52 -7.45 -4.03 -9.56
N LEU A 53 -8.07 -3.03 -8.92
CA LEU A 53 -9.12 -2.23 -9.55
C LEU A 53 -8.52 -0.95 -10.14
N LYS A 54 -8.61 -0.75 -11.46
CA LYS A 54 -8.13 0.47 -12.12
C LYS A 54 -9.01 1.66 -11.72
N ILE A 55 -8.50 2.55 -10.88
CA ILE A 55 -9.25 3.73 -10.37
C ILE A 55 -8.95 5.02 -11.12
N ALA A 56 -7.79 5.10 -11.78
CA ALA A 56 -7.38 6.20 -12.64
C ALA A 56 -6.31 5.72 -13.62
N ASP A 57 -5.78 6.61 -14.47
CA ASP A 57 -4.78 6.20 -15.46
C ASP A 57 -3.47 5.77 -14.80
N GLY A 58 -3.00 4.57 -15.14
CA GLY A 58 -1.85 3.93 -14.50
C GLY A 58 -1.98 3.72 -12.98
N ARG A 59 -3.16 3.89 -12.39
CA ARG A 59 -3.38 3.86 -10.93
C ARG A 59 -4.44 2.84 -10.57
N TYR A 60 -4.10 2.00 -9.60
CA TYR A 60 -4.91 0.86 -9.19
C TYR A 60 -5.10 0.87 -7.68
N LEU A 61 -6.27 0.44 -7.25
CA LEU A 61 -6.48 0.03 -5.88
C LEU A 61 -6.05 -1.43 -5.76
N MET A 62 -4.97 -1.68 -5.02
CA MET A 62 -4.33 -2.99 -4.89
C MET A 62 -5.33 -4.07 -4.47
N GLU A 63 -5.20 -5.26 -5.05
CA GLU A 63 -6.00 -6.44 -4.66
C GLU A 63 -5.97 -6.65 -3.13
N PRO A 64 -7.13 -6.90 -2.48
CA PRO A 64 -7.25 -6.99 -1.02
C PRO A 64 -6.27 -7.98 -0.39
N MET A 65 -6.13 -9.19 -0.97
CA MET A 65 -5.28 -10.23 -0.40
C MET A 65 -3.81 -9.80 -0.37
N VAL A 66 -3.28 -9.22 -1.45
CA VAL A 66 -1.88 -8.78 -1.49
C VAL A 66 -1.65 -7.63 -0.53
N LEU A 67 -2.53 -6.62 -0.51
CA LEU A 67 -2.41 -5.52 0.43
C LEU A 67 -2.42 -6.01 1.89
N ALA A 68 -3.35 -6.90 2.24
CA ALA A 68 -3.47 -7.45 3.58
C ALA A 68 -2.21 -8.25 3.99
N ARG A 69 -1.68 -9.08 3.09
CA ARG A 69 -0.46 -9.85 3.36
C ARG A 69 0.79 -8.98 3.48
N LEU A 70 0.88 -7.87 2.73
CA LEU A 70 1.94 -6.89 2.93
C LEU A 70 1.80 -6.22 4.31
N LEU A 71 0.62 -5.73 4.67
CA LEU A 71 0.39 -5.10 5.98
C LEU A 71 0.65 -6.06 7.15
N ASP A 72 0.25 -7.32 7.05
CA ASP A 72 0.54 -8.37 8.04
C ASP A 72 2.04 -8.64 8.15
N ALA A 73 2.74 -8.80 7.01
CA ALA A 73 4.18 -9.02 6.97
C ALA A 73 5.01 -7.83 7.49
N ALA A 74 4.45 -6.62 7.46
CA ALA A 74 5.09 -5.40 7.94
C ALA A 74 5.23 -5.36 9.46
N ARG A 75 4.39 -6.10 10.19
CA ARG A 75 4.35 -6.13 11.67
C ARG A 75 4.33 -4.72 12.26
N ILE A 76 3.39 -3.92 11.79
CA ILE A 76 3.21 -2.53 12.22
C ILE A 76 2.89 -2.49 13.71
N ASP A 77 3.65 -1.70 14.46
CA ASP A 77 3.40 -1.40 15.86
C ASP A 77 2.50 -0.16 16.01
N ALA A 78 1.78 -0.07 17.12
CA ALA A 78 0.92 1.08 17.41
C ALA A 78 1.70 2.39 17.55
N SER A 79 3.02 2.33 17.76
CA SER A 79 3.92 3.49 17.81
C SER A 79 4.57 3.85 16.47
N ASP A 80 4.39 3.04 15.43
CA ASP A 80 5.09 3.22 14.15
C ASP A 80 4.63 4.45 13.38
N VAL A 81 5.59 5.10 12.73
CA VAL A 81 5.37 6.11 11.67
C VAL A 81 5.51 5.43 10.31
N VAL A 82 4.45 5.49 9.51
CA VAL A 82 4.34 4.76 8.25
C VAL A 82 4.26 5.69 7.05
N LEU A 83 5.05 5.41 6.01
CA LEU A 83 4.92 6.04 4.70
C LEU A 83 4.19 5.10 3.73
N ILE A 84 3.11 5.58 3.11
CA ILE A 84 2.44 4.91 2.00
C ILE A 84 2.79 5.66 0.71
N VAL A 85 3.60 5.06 -0.15
CA VAL A 85 3.97 5.62 -1.46
C VAL A 85 2.97 5.16 -2.51
N GLY A 86 2.34 6.10 -3.20
CA GLY A 86 1.22 5.80 -4.10
C GLY A 86 -0.08 5.67 -3.31
N ALA A 87 -0.42 6.71 -2.53
CA ALA A 87 -1.60 6.69 -1.67
C ALA A 87 -2.92 6.52 -2.44
N ALA A 88 -2.95 6.85 -3.74
CA ALA A 88 -4.11 6.68 -4.61
C ALA A 88 -5.34 7.38 -4.01
N THR A 89 -6.46 6.69 -3.83
CA THR A 89 -7.68 7.22 -3.17
C THR A 89 -7.62 7.15 -1.64
N GLY A 90 -6.51 6.67 -1.04
CA GLY A 90 -6.29 6.69 0.41
C GLY A 90 -6.67 5.41 1.17
N TYR A 91 -7.13 4.35 0.51
CA TYR A 91 -7.57 3.12 1.19
C TYR A 91 -6.48 2.47 2.04
N ALA A 92 -5.27 2.31 1.50
CA ALA A 92 -4.14 1.77 2.24
C ALA A 92 -3.78 2.67 3.44
N CYS A 93 -3.88 3.99 3.28
CA CYS A 93 -3.66 4.93 4.38
C CYS A 93 -4.72 4.75 5.48
N ALA A 94 -6.00 4.62 5.11
CA ALA A 94 -7.10 4.41 6.05
C ALA A 94 -6.97 3.10 6.83
N LEU A 95 -6.54 2.01 6.16
CA LEU A 95 -6.26 0.74 6.82
C LEU A 95 -5.09 0.85 7.81
N THR A 96 -3.95 1.38 7.35
CA THR A 96 -2.74 1.53 8.16
C THR A 96 -2.99 2.45 9.36
N ALA A 97 -3.80 3.49 9.20
CA ALA A 97 -4.13 4.44 10.27
C ALA A 97 -4.87 3.80 11.45
N ARG A 98 -5.55 2.66 11.24
CA ARG A 98 -6.20 1.89 12.32
C ARG A 98 -5.20 1.15 13.21
N ILE A 99 -3.96 0.97 12.76
CA ILE A 99 -2.97 0.09 13.41
C ILE A 99 -1.63 0.77 13.72
N ALA A 100 -1.34 1.93 13.13
CA ALA A 100 -0.11 2.72 13.33
C ALA A 100 -0.36 4.01 14.12
N ALA A 101 0.70 4.64 14.64
CA ALA A 101 0.60 5.95 15.28
C ALA A 101 0.33 7.06 14.26
N THR A 102 1.13 7.11 13.19
CA THR A 102 1.08 8.17 12.17
C THR A 102 1.23 7.58 10.78
N VAL A 103 0.43 8.07 9.83
CA VAL A 103 0.51 7.66 8.42
C VAL A 103 0.71 8.88 7.52
N VAL A 104 1.73 8.81 6.66
CA VAL A 104 1.98 9.77 5.59
C VAL A 104 1.66 9.09 4.26
N GLY A 105 0.65 9.55 3.55
CA GLY A 105 0.32 9.11 2.20
C GLY A 105 0.95 10.02 1.16
N LEU A 106 1.88 9.52 0.36
CA LEU A 106 2.48 10.25 -0.75
C LEU A 106 1.76 9.96 -2.06
N GLU A 107 1.26 11.00 -2.73
CA GLU A 107 0.64 10.89 -4.06
C GLU A 107 1.17 11.98 -5.01
N SER A 108 1.37 11.62 -6.28
CA SER A 108 1.83 12.58 -7.31
C SER A 108 0.69 13.17 -8.13
N ASP A 109 -0.42 12.44 -8.28
CA ASP A 109 -1.62 12.93 -8.96
C ASP A 109 -2.45 13.84 -8.04
N LYS A 110 -2.73 15.07 -8.51
CA LYS A 110 -3.41 16.09 -7.70
C LYS A 110 -4.86 15.76 -7.40
N ASP A 111 -5.55 15.11 -8.32
CA ASP A 111 -6.97 14.78 -8.19
C ASP A 111 -7.15 13.58 -7.28
N LEU A 112 -6.30 12.56 -7.40
CA LEU A 112 -6.25 11.44 -6.46
C LEU A 112 -5.88 11.90 -5.04
N ALA A 113 -4.86 12.77 -4.91
CA ALA A 113 -4.49 13.31 -3.60
C ALA A 113 -5.67 14.04 -2.93
N LYS A 114 -6.40 14.86 -3.69
CA LYS A 114 -7.60 15.56 -3.19
C LYS A 114 -8.71 14.58 -2.80
N GLN A 115 -8.93 13.53 -3.60
CA GLN A 115 -9.90 12.48 -3.27
C GLN A 115 -9.50 11.74 -1.99
N ALA A 116 -8.22 11.40 -1.83
CA ALA A 116 -7.73 10.73 -0.64
C ALA A 116 -7.90 11.57 0.63
N GLU A 117 -7.59 12.88 0.57
CA GLU A 117 -7.84 13.81 1.68
C GLU A 117 -9.33 13.81 2.08
N ALA A 118 -10.23 13.90 1.11
CA ALA A 118 -11.67 13.87 1.36
C ALA A 118 -12.13 12.52 1.96
N MET A 119 -11.66 11.39 1.42
CA MET A 119 -12.03 10.06 1.91
C MET A 119 -11.52 9.79 3.33
N LEU A 120 -10.30 10.22 3.66
CA LEU A 120 -9.75 10.07 5.00
C LEU A 120 -10.52 10.93 6.02
N SER A 121 -10.90 12.16 5.64
CA SER A 121 -11.73 13.02 6.48
C SER A 121 -13.12 12.42 6.71
N ASP A 122 -13.75 11.88 5.66
CA ASP A 122 -15.03 11.17 5.72
C ASP A 122 -15.01 9.92 6.60
N GLN A 123 -13.84 9.29 6.77
CA GLN A 123 -13.62 8.13 7.63
C GLN A 123 -13.17 8.49 9.05
N VAL A 124 -13.07 9.78 9.38
CA VAL A 124 -12.57 10.29 10.67
C VAL A 124 -11.20 9.70 10.99
N THR A 125 -10.31 9.73 10.00
CA THR A 125 -8.95 9.23 10.12
C THR A 125 -8.01 10.38 10.48
N ASP A 126 -7.81 10.60 11.77
CA ASP A 126 -7.14 11.81 12.29
C ASP A 126 -5.61 11.75 12.26
N ASN A 127 -5.04 10.55 12.12
CA ASN A 127 -3.61 10.29 12.14
C ASN A 127 -3.02 9.95 10.77
N ALA A 128 -3.75 10.23 9.68
CA ALA A 128 -3.27 10.08 8.30
C ALA A 128 -3.29 11.41 7.56
N VAL A 129 -2.19 11.76 6.90
CA VAL A 129 -2.09 12.96 6.07
C VAL A 129 -1.65 12.62 4.66
N ILE A 130 -2.24 13.26 3.66
CA ILE A 130 -1.80 13.16 2.27
C ILE A 130 -0.84 14.29 1.95
N VAL A 131 0.30 13.95 1.36
CA VAL A 131 1.30 14.89 0.88
C VAL A 131 1.52 14.68 -0.61
N LYS A 132 1.71 15.79 -1.33
CA LYS A 132 1.94 15.78 -2.77
C LYS A 132 3.43 15.71 -3.06
N GLY A 133 3.85 14.79 -3.93
CA GLY A 133 5.25 14.68 -4.31
C GLY A 133 5.53 13.54 -5.28
N ASP A 134 6.78 13.49 -5.73
CA ASP A 134 7.30 12.45 -6.61
C ASP A 134 7.45 11.13 -5.85
N LEU A 135 6.74 10.09 -6.31
CA LEU A 135 6.70 8.80 -5.64
C LEU A 135 8.09 8.16 -5.53
N ALA A 136 8.93 8.30 -6.56
CA ALA A 136 10.27 7.69 -6.60
C ALA A 136 11.26 8.36 -5.64
N LYS A 137 10.91 9.54 -5.10
CA LYS A 137 11.73 10.27 -4.11
C LYS A 137 11.31 9.98 -2.67
N GLY A 138 10.23 9.24 -2.44
CA GLY A 138 9.63 9.13 -1.11
C GLY A 138 9.28 10.50 -0.52
N TYR A 139 9.27 10.61 0.80
CA TYR A 139 8.99 11.86 1.50
C TYR A 139 9.99 12.10 2.64
N PRO A 140 11.20 12.61 2.33
CA PRO A 140 12.29 12.71 3.31
C PRO A 140 12.02 13.72 4.44
N LYS A 141 11.06 14.63 4.28
CA LYS A 141 10.75 15.67 5.27
C LYS A 141 10.22 15.12 6.60
N GLN A 142 9.64 13.91 6.59
CA GLN A 142 9.10 13.24 7.77
C GLN A 142 9.86 11.93 8.07
N ALA A 143 10.96 11.68 7.35
CA ALA A 143 11.84 10.56 7.65
C ALA A 143 12.54 10.79 9.01
N PRO A 144 12.94 9.72 9.72
CA PRO A 144 12.86 8.32 9.32
C PRO A 144 11.49 7.67 9.56
N TYR A 145 11.18 6.62 8.79
CA TYR A 145 9.95 5.82 8.90
C TYR A 145 10.22 4.44 9.47
N ASN A 146 9.35 3.95 10.35
CA ASN A 146 9.41 2.58 10.85
C ASN A 146 8.94 1.58 9.77
N VAL A 147 7.94 1.98 8.97
CA VAL A 147 7.43 1.17 7.86
C VAL A 147 7.23 2.03 6.62
N ILE A 148 7.64 1.50 5.46
CA ILE A 148 7.33 2.07 4.15
C ILE A 148 6.59 1.02 3.33
N LEU A 149 5.40 1.35 2.84
CA LEU A 149 4.70 0.54 1.84
C LEU A 149 4.70 1.28 0.51
N ILE A 150 5.35 0.73 -0.51
CA ILE A 150 5.10 1.16 -1.89
C ILE A 150 3.86 0.41 -2.37
N ASN A 151 2.75 1.13 -2.47
CA ASN A 151 1.41 0.61 -2.72
C ASN A 151 1.18 0.34 -4.21
N GLY A 152 2.00 -0.57 -4.74
CA GLY A 152 1.98 -1.06 -6.11
C GLY A 152 3.30 -1.74 -6.44
N ALA A 153 3.48 -2.18 -7.69
CA ALA A 153 4.73 -2.82 -8.08
C ALA A 153 5.80 -1.81 -8.55
N VAL A 154 7.05 -2.21 -8.42
CA VAL A 154 8.23 -1.47 -8.90
C VAL A 154 9.14 -2.41 -9.69
N GLU A 155 9.87 -1.90 -10.68
CA GLU A 155 10.88 -2.73 -11.36
C GLU A 155 12.14 -2.90 -10.50
N ASP A 156 12.48 -1.84 -9.76
CA ASP A 156 13.54 -1.82 -8.75
C ASP A 156 13.16 -0.86 -7.62
N VAL A 157 13.58 -1.16 -6.39
CA VAL A 157 13.27 -0.32 -5.23
C VAL A 157 14.29 0.83 -5.15
N PRO A 158 13.89 2.11 -5.28
CA PRO A 158 14.85 3.20 -5.24
C PRO A 158 15.55 3.31 -3.89
N GLU A 159 16.89 3.41 -3.90
CA GLU A 159 17.71 3.60 -2.69
C GLU A 159 17.25 4.81 -1.87
N ARG A 160 16.85 5.88 -2.56
CA ARG A 160 16.29 7.10 -1.93
C ARG A 160 15.10 6.85 -1.02
N ILE A 161 14.31 5.80 -1.27
CA ILE A 161 13.19 5.41 -0.42
C ILE A 161 13.69 4.55 0.74
N THR A 162 14.58 3.58 0.49
CA THR A 162 15.15 2.77 1.56
C THR A 162 15.96 3.60 2.55
N ASP A 163 16.62 4.67 2.11
CA ASP A 163 17.36 5.65 2.93
C ASP A 163 16.49 6.39 3.94
N GLN A 164 15.17 6.37 3.75
CA GLN A 164 14.21 6.98 4.66
C GLN A 164 13.73 6.01 5.74
N LEU A 165 14.16 4.74 5.72
CA LEU A 165 13.87 3.79 6.80
C LEU A 165 14.66 4.15 8.06
N ALA A 166 13.99 4.09 9.21
CA ALA A 166 14.64 4.02 10.51
C ALA A 166 15.48 2.75 10.63
N ASP A 167 16.42 2.72 11.58
CA ASP A 167 17.08 1.47 11.94
C ASP A 167 16.06 0.45 12.45
N GLY A 168 16.15 -0.79 11.99
CA GLY A 168 15.12 -1.82 12.17
C GLY A 168 13.83 -1.58 11.41
N GLY A 169 13.73 -0.55 10.56
CA GLY A 169 12.55 -0.23 9.77
C GLY A 169 12.36 -1.18 8.58
N ARG A 170 11.10 -1.36 8.14
CA ARG A 170 10.74 -2.30 7.07
C ARG A 170 10.12 -1.61 5.87
N LEU A 171 10.55 -1.97 4.66
CA LEU A 171 9.91 -1.58 3.40
C LEU A 171 9.24 -2.79 2.76
N LEU A 172 8.02 -2.58 2.25
CA LEU A 172 7.26 -3.60 1.55
C LEU A 172 6.78 -3.10 0.20
N THR A 173 6.82 -3.98 -0.80
CA THR A 173 6.33 -3.71 -2.15
C THR A 173 6.27 -5.01 -2.95
N VAL A 174 5.78 -4.93 -4.18
CA VAL A 174 5.92 -5.97 -5.19
C VAL A 174 7.03 -5.56 -6.16
N VAL A 175 8.07 -6.38 -6.30
CA VAL A 175 9.10 -6.16 -7.31
C VAL A 175 8.80 -7.02 -8.54
N LYS A 176 8.64 -6.36 -9.69
CA LYS A 176 8.33 -7.01 -10.96
C LYS A 176 9.37 -6.58 -12.00
N ASN A 177 10.37 -7.43 -12.21
CA ASN A 177 11.42 -7.23 -13.20
C ASN A 177 11.20 -8.19 -14.38
N GLY A 178 10.61 -7.69 -15.47
CA GLY A 178 10.39 -8.46 -16.69
C GLY A 178 9.00 -9.11 -16.83
N PRO A 179 8.84 -10.01 -17.82
CA PRO A 179 7.57 -10.68 -18.08
C PRO A 179 7.27 -11.72 -16.99
N GLY A 180 6.04 -11.73 -16.48
CA GLY A 180 5.57 -12.70 -15.48
C GLY A 180 4.97 -12.06 -14.24
N MET A 181 4.86 -12.85 -13.16
CA MET A 181 4.39 -12.40 -11.86
C MET A 181 5.49 -11.62 -11.13
N GLY A 182 5.10 -10.58 -10.41
CA GLY A 182 5.97 -9.91 -9.46
C GLY A 182 6.18 -10.75 -8.20
N LYS A 183 7.15 -10.33 -7.39
CA LYS A 183 7.43 -10.92 -6.08
C LYS A 183 7.17 -9.87 -5.02
N ALA A 184 6.23 -10.13 -4.12
CA ALA A 184 6.11 -9.36 -2.88
C ALA A 184 7.39 -9.54 -2.05
N VAL A 185 7.97 -8.45 -1.57
CA VAL A 185 9.22 -8.45 -0.81
C VAL A 185 9.08 -7.64 0.46
N LEU A 186 9.84 -8.04 1.48
CA LEU A 186 10.14 -7.21 2.64
C LEU A 186 11.63 -6.90 2.63
N MET A 187 11.95 -5.63 2.76
CA MET A 187 13.30 -5.13 2.97
C MET A 187 13.40 -4.57 4.38
N GLU A 188 14.51 -4.80 5.07
CA GLU A 188 14.69 -4.39 6.47
C GLU A 188 16.04 -3.71 6.63
N ARG A 189 16.05 -2.53 7.25
CA ARG A 189 17.28 -1.80 7.57
C ARG A 189 17.89 -2.37 8.85
N ILE A 190 19.18 -2.70 8.78
CA ILE A 190 20.00 -3.15 9.92
C ILE A 190 21.31 -2.34 9.87
N GLY A 191 21.37 -1.27 10.66
CA GLY A 191 22.42 -0.26 10.57
C GLY A 191 22.49 0.34 9.16
N ASP A 192 23.66 0.24 8.54
CA ASP A 192 23.92 0.78 7.19
C ASP A 192 23.48 -0.16 6.05
N ALA A 193 23.08 -1.39 6.37
CA ALA A 193 22.69 -2.39 5.38
C ALA A 193 21.16 -2.52 5.27
N VAL A 194 20.69 -2.89 4.09
CA VAL A 194 19.27 -3.24 3.85
C VAL A 194 19.20 -4.67 3.35
N GLY A 195 18.67 -5.57 4.20
CA GLY A 195 18.39 -6.95 3.83
C GLY A 195 17.09 -7.05 3.02
N ARG A 196 16.96 -8.07 2.18
CA ARG A 196 15.74 -8.32 1.38
C ARG A 196 15.32 -9.78 1.48
N ARG A 197 14.03 -10.01 1.71
CA ARG A 197 13.38 -11.34 1.65
C ARG A 197 12.17 -11.33 0.72
N THR A 198 12.00 -12.41 -0.04
CA THR A 198 10.79 -12.64 -0.84
C THR A 198 9.71 -13.25 0.03
N LEU A 199 8.47 -12.78 -0.12
CA LEU A 199 7.32 -13.21 0.66
C LEU A 199 6.43 -14.18 -0.14
N PHE A 200 6.02 -13.77 -1.33
CA PHE A 200 5.10 -14.51 -2.20
C PHE A 200 5.04 -13.87 -3.59
N ASP A 201 4.29 -14.48 -4.50
CA ASP A 201 4.10 -14.02 -5.87
C ASP A 201 2.82 -13.18 -5.96
N ALA A 202 2.89 -12.05 -6.67
CA ALA A 202 1.78 -11.10 -6.81
C ALA A 202 1.74 -10.50 -8.22
N ALA A 203 0.54 -10.30 -8.78
CA ALA A 203 0.36 -9.81 -10.14
C ALA A 203 0.17 -8.29 -10.22
N THR A 204 0.51 -7.56 -9.15
CA THR A 204 0.28 -6.13 -9.00
C THR A 204 0.87 -5.28 -10.15
N PRO A 205 0.11 -4.32 -10.71
CA PRO A 205 0.59 -3.38 -11.72
C PRO A 205 1.76 -2.50 -11.24
N VAL A 206 2.68 -2.19 -12.15
CA VAL A 206 3.82 -1.30 -11.87
C VAL A 206 3.31 0.13 -11.73
N LEU A 207 3.72 0.81 -10.66
CA LEU A 207 3.40 2.21 -10.45
C LEU A 207 4.10 3.10 -11.48
N PRO A 208 3.40 4.08 -12.07
CA PRO A 208 4.03 5.11 -12.89
C PRO A 208 5.16 5.81 -12.13
N GLY A 209 6.33 5.92 -12.78
CA GLY A 209 7.56 6.46 -12.17
C GLY A 209 8.50 5.40 -11.58
N PHE A 210 8.09 4.13 -11.51
CA PHE A 210 8.91 3.01 -11.02
C PHE A 210 9.33 2.02 -12.12
N THR A 211 9.22 2.42 -13.38
CA THR A 211 9.82 1.71 -14.51
C THR A 211 11.31 2.02 -14.57
N ARG A 212 12.15 1.01 -14.75
CA ARG A 212 13.59 1.19 -14.94
C ARG A 212 13.82 2.00 -16.21
N GLU A 213 14.71 2.99 -16.14
CA GLU A 213 15.21 3.62 -17.35
C GLU A 213 15.89 2.53 -18.19
N LYS A 214 15.41 2.32 -19.42
CA LYS A 214 16.03 1.37 -20.35
C LYS A 214 17.44 1.89 -20.66
N GLY A 215 18.45 1.33 -20.00
CA GLY A 215 19.85 1.60 -20.32
C GLY A 215 20.11 1.18 -21.77
N PHE A 216 20.69 2.07 -22.56
CA PHE A 216 21.20 1.70 -23.89
C PHE A 216 22.31 0.67 -23.69
N VAL A 217 22.09 -0.55 -24.17
CA VAL A 217 23.16 -1.54 -24.34
C VAL A 217 23.83 -1.22 -25.67
N PHE A 218 25.09 -0.78 -25.63
CA PHE A 218 25.94 -0.58 -26.81
C PHE A 218 26.45 -1.92 -27.34
#